data_AF-A0A7W1YUM5-F1
#
_entry.id   AF-A0A7W1YUM5-F1
#
_cell.length_a   1.000
_cell.length_b   1.000
_cell.length_c   1.000
_cell.angle_alpha   90.00
_cell.angle_beta   90.00
_cell.angle_gamma   90.00
#
_symmetry.space_group_name_H-M   'P 1'
#
loop_
_entity.id
_entity.type
_entity.pdbx_description
1 polymer ?
#
loop_
_entity_poly.entity_id
_entity_poly.type
_entity_poly.pdbx_seq_one_letter_code
_entity_poly.pdbx_strand_id
1 'polypeptide(L)'
;MGLLKKFKAILVAYPKAQFCNTQPPEGREAYISNQQNAVKNALKDYESTIPVIFNMNFGHTDPQTIIPCGGNVSINCKDETIKFF
;
A
#
# COMPACT_ATOMS: atom_id res chain seq x y z
N MET A 1 14.49 18.68 -4.10
CA MET A 1 14.38 17.57 -3.12
C MET A 1 12.94 17.08 -3.12
N GLY A 2 12.68 15.82 -3.52
CA GLY A 2 11.33 15.30 -3.78
C GLY A 2 10.47 15.09 -2.53
N LEU A 3 9.16 15.20 -2.69
CA LEU A 3 8.13 15.09 -1.63
C LEU A 3 8.28 13.82 -0.77
N LEU A 4 8.67 12.70 -1.38
CA LEU A 4 8.76 11.40 -0.70
C LEU A 4 9.82 11.34 0.39
N LYS A 5 10.87 12.16 0.33
CA LYS A 5 11.93 12.21 1.37
C LYS A 5 11.41 12.74 2.72
N LYS A 6 10.20 13.30 2.76
CA LYS A 6 9.56 13.81 3.99
C LYS A 6 8.84 12.72 4.78
N PHE A 7 8.48 11.60 4.15
CA PHE A 7 7.72 10.53 4.80
C PHE A 7 8.64 9.48 5.42
N LYS A 8 8.16 8.79 6.46
CA LYS A 8 8.88 7.71 7.14
C LYS A 8 8.52 6.32 6.62
N ALA A 9 7.37 6.17 5.98
CA ALA A 9 6.87 4.93 5.40
C ALA A 9 5.76 5.23 4.38
N ILE A 10 5.46 4.25 3.53
CA ILE A 10 4.28 4.25 2.64
C ILE A 10 3.42 3.03 2.98
N LEU A 11 2.12 3.23 3.15
CA LEU A 11 1.14 2.17 3.30
C LEU A 11 0.29 2.09 2.02
N VAL A 12 0.16 0.90 1.44
CA VAL A 12 -0.58 0.65 0.21
C VAL A 12 -1.72 -0.32 0.51
N ALA A 13 -2.94 0.13 0.22
CA ALA A 13 -4.14 -0.68 0.33
C ALA A 13 -4.07 -1.93 -0.57
N TYR A 14 -4.82 -2.97 -0.19
CA TYR A 14 -5.02 -4.12 -1.06
C TYR A 14 -5.70 -3.69 -2.39
N PRO A 15 -5.12 -4.02 -3.57
CA PRO A 15 -5.70 -3.61 -4.85
C PRO A 15 -7.07 -4.28 -5.07
N LYS A 16 -8.08 -3.46 -5.37
CA LYS A 16 -9.40 -3.95 -5.76
C LYS A 16 -9.35 -4.55 -7.17
N ALA A 17 -9.16 -5.86 -7.25
CA ALA A 17 -9.12 -6.62 -8.51
C ALA A 17 -10.50 -7.09 -8.99
N GLN A 18 -11.54 -6.29 -8.75
CA GLN A 18 -12.90 -6.54 -9.25
C GLN A 18 -13.75 -5.26 -9.22
N PHE A 19 -14.57 -5.04 -10.24
CA PHE A 19 -15.53 -3.94 -10.28
C PHE A 19 -16.79 -4.39 -11.02
N CYS A 20 -17.97 -4.21 -10.42
CA CYS A 20 -19.26 -4.62 -11.00
C CYS A 20 -19.23 -6.04 -11.61
N ASN A 21 -18.80 -7.03 -10.82
CA ASN A 21 -18.65 -8.44 -11.22
C ASN A 21 -17.66 -8.71 -12.37
N THR A 22 -16.86 -7.73 -12.76
CA THR A 22 -15.84 -7.85 -13.80
C THR A 22 -14.46 -7.92 -13.15
N GLN A 23 -13.64 -8.85 -13.63
CA GLN A 23 -12.22 -8.99 -13.22
C GLN A 23 -11.29 -8.32 -14.25
N PRO A 24 -10.07 -7.93 -13.83
CA PRO A 24 -9.03 -7.50 -14.76
C PRO A 24 -8.76 -8.57 -15.84
N PRO A 25 -8.55 -8.19 -17.12
CA PRO A 25 -8.28 -9.13 -18.21
C PRO A 25 -7.08 -10.05 -17.96
N GLU A 26 -6.06 -9.56 -17.26
CA GLU A 26 -4.87 -10.33 -16.86
C GLU A 26 -5.14 -11.32 -15.71
N GLY A 27 -6.33 -11.27 -15.10
CA GLY A 27 -6.69 -12.04 -13.92
C GLY A 27 -6.27 -11.37 -12.61
N ARG A 28 -6.92 -11.78 -11.51
CA ARG A 28 -6.77 -11.18 -10.18
C ARG A 28 -5.31 -11.14 -9.69
N GLU A 29 -4.62 -12.26 -9.73
CA GLU A 29 -3.28 -12.39 -9.16
C GLU A 29 -2.24 -11.57 -9.93
N ALA A 30 -2.28 -11.64 -11.26
CA ALA A 30 -1.42 -10.86 -12.13
C ALA A 30 -1.66 -9.36 -11.92
N TYR A 31 -2.93 -8.93 -11.86
CA TYR A 31 -3.27 -7.54 -11.57
C TYR A 31 -2.68 -7.05 -10.25
N ILE A 32 -2.85 -7.80 -9.15
CA ILE A 32 -2.31 -7.42 -7.83
C ILE A 32 -0.78 -7.33 -7.86
N SER A 33 -0.11 -8.32 -8.44
CA SER A 33 1.35 -8.32 -8.59
C SER A 33 1.84 -7.13 -9.42
N ASN A 34 1.16 -6.84 -10.54
CA ASN A 34 1.49 -5.71 -11.41
C ASN A 34 1.33 -4.37 -10.69
N GLN A 35 0.29 -4.19 -9.88
CA GLN A 35 0.09 -2.98 -9.06
C GLN A 35 1.23 -2.79 -8.05
N GLN A 36 1.63 -3.86 -7.34
CA GLN A 36 2.76 -3.78 -6.41
C GLN A 36 4.07 -3.46 -7.12
N ASN A 37 4.30 -4.07 -8.28
CA ASN A 37 5.50 -3.83 -9.10
C ASN A 37 5.52 -2.40 -9.67
N ALA A 38 4.38 -1.86 -10.07
CA ALA A 38 4.26 -0.48 -10.54
C ALA A 38 4.68 0.51 -9.44
N VAL A 39 4.19 0.33 -8.21
CA VAL A 39 4.60 1.16 -7.06
C VAL A 39 6.10 1.03 -6.80
N LYS A 40 6.64 -0.20 -6.75
CA LYS A 40 8.08 -0.43 -6.53
C LYS A 40 8.94 0.23 -7.62
N ASN A 41 8.51 0.16 -8.88
CA ASN A 41 9.23 0.76 -9.99
C ASN A 41 9.20 2.29 -9.93
N ALA A 42 8.03 2.88 -9.67
CA ALA A 42 7.92 4.33 -9.52
C ALA A 42 8.80 4.88 -8.38
N LEU A 43 8.99 4.12 -7.30
CA LEU A 43 9.83 4.54 -6.17
C LEU A 43 11.34 4.53 -6.48
N LYS A 44 11.79 3.80 -7.50
CA LYS A 44 13.19 3.82 -7.94
C LYS A 44 13.60 5.21 -8.42
N ASP A 45 12.70 5.92 -9.11
CA ASP A 45 12.92 7.27 -9.62
C ASP A 45 13.15 8.31 -8.51
N TYR A 46 12.75 7.99 -7.28
CA TYR A 46 12.90 8.86 -6.11
C TYR A 46 14.07 8.47 -5.20
N GLU A 47 14.82 7.41 -5.55
CA GLU A 47 15.88 6.82 -4.72
C GLU A 47 15.41 6.59 -3.27
N SER A 48 14.14 6.20 -3.11
CA SER A 48 13.50 6.12 -1.80
C SER A 48 13.88 4.83 -1.09
N THR A 49 14.40 4.95 0.13
CA THR A 49 14.77 3.80 0.99
C THR A 49 13.78 3.57 2.13
N ILE A 50 12.62 4.24 2.10
CA ILE A 50 11.61 4.12 3.15
C ILE A 50 10.84 2.80 3.02
N PRO A 51 10.39 2.19 4.13
CA PRO A 51 9.58 0.99 4.09
C PRO A 51 8.26 1.23 3.36
N VAL A 52 7.84 0.24 2.57
CA VAL A 52 6.57 0.22 1.85
C VAL A 52 5.82 -1.05 2.22
N ILE A 53 4.63 -0.90 2.79
CA ILE A 53 3.82 -2.01 3.29
C ILE A 53 2.61 -2.15 2.39
N PHE A 54 2.49 -3.30 1.74
CA PHE A 54 1.41 -3.61 0.80
C PHE A 54 0.28 -4.39 1.48
N ASN A 55 -0.85 -4.49 0.77
CA ASN A 55 -1.99 -5.34 1.14
C ASN A 55 -2.64 -4.96 2.47
N MET A 56 -2.64 -3.67 2.80
CA MET A 56 -3.32 -3.18 3.98
C MET A 56 -4.85 -3.22 3.81
N ASN A 57 -5.55 -3.56 4.89
CA ASN A 57 -7.01 -3.63 4.94
C ASN A 57 -7.65 -2.24 5.08
N PHE A 58 -7.44 -1.35 4.12
CA PHE A 58 -8.16 -0.08 4.00
C PHE A 58 -8.45 0.21 2.52
N GLY A 59 -9.26 1.23 2.24
CA GLY A 59 -9.57 1.62 0.87
C GLY A 59 -10.83 0.93 0.35
N HIS A 60 -10.75 0.30 -0.82
CA HIS A 60 -11.95 -0.14 -1.57
C HIS A 60 -12.29 -1.63 -1.45
N THR A 61 -11.57 -2.37 -0.61
CA THR A 61 -11.82 -3.79 -0.34
C THR A 61 -12.13 -4.00 1.13
N ASP A 62 -12.98 -4.97 1.41
CA ASP A 62 -13.32 -5.34 2.79
C ASP A 62 -12.32 -6.35 3.37
N PRO A 63 -12.03 -6.27 4.68
CA PRO A 63 -12.50 -5.25 5.63
C PRO A 63 -11.80 -3.89 5.44
N GLN A 64 -12.45 -2.80 5.86
CA GLN A 64 -11.94 -1.43 5.77
C GLN A 64 -11.62 -0.86 7.16
N THR A 65 -10.34 -0.93 7.56
CA THR A 65 -9.81 -0.29 8.76
C THR A 65 -9.86 1.23 8.61
N ILE A 66 -10.39 1.91 9.63
CA ILE A 66 -10.38 3.38 9.73
C ILE A 66 -8.96 3.83 10.10
N ILE A 67 -8.41 4.78 9.34
CA ILE A 67 -7.10 5.39 9.63
C ILE A 67 -7.31 6.79 10.20
N PRO A 68 -6.92 7.05 11.47
CA PRO A 68 -6.99 8.38 12.06
C PRO A 68 -5.93 9.30 11.42
N CYS A 69 -6.40 10.31 10.69
CA CYS A 69 -5.51 11.30 10.06
C CYS A 69 -4.89 12.23 11.11
N GLY A 70 -3.57 12.44 11.01
CA GLY A 70 -2.81 13.27 11.97
C GLY A 70 -2.42 12.56 13.27
N GLY A 71 -2.83 11.30 13.44
CA GLY A 71 -2.42 10.46 14.57
C GLY A 71 -1.01 9.88 14.40
N ASN A 72 -0.58 9.16 15.43
CA ASN A 72 0.70 8.43 15.39
C ASN A 72 0.49 7.01 14.85
N VAL A 73 1.53 6.47 14.21
CA VAL A 73 1.57 5.08 13.76
C VAL A 73 2.90 4.44 14.17
N SER A 74 2.82 3.22 14.69
CA SER A 74 3.99 2.36 14.90
C SER A 74 3.96 1.22 13.89
N ILE A 75 5.10 1.00 13.22
CA ILE A 75 5.29 -0.05 12.23
C ILE A 75 6.49 -0.88 12.68
N ASN A 76 6.27 -2.17 12.89
CA ASN A 76 7.32 -3.13 13.21
C ASN A 76 7.39 -4.17 12.08
N CYS A 77 8.39 -4.03 11.22
CA CYS A 77 8.59 -4.91 10.07
C CYS A 77 9.03 -6.33 10.45
N LYS A 78 9.62 -6.51 11.65
CA LYS A 78 10.08 -7.84 12.10
C LYS A 78 8.90 -8.70 12.55
N ASP A 79 7.99 -8.08 13.29
CA ASP A 79 6.82 -8.77 13.83
C ASP A 79 5.59 -8.63 12.92
N GLU A 80 5.75 -7.99 11.76
CA GLU A 80 4.67 -7.70 10.79
C GLU A 80 3.45 -7.00 11.42
N THR A 81 3.69 -6.07 12.36
CA THR A 81 2.62 -5.36 13.07
C THR A 81 2.57 -3.88 12.72
N ILE A 82 1.33 -3.37 12.62
CA ILE A 82 1.05 -1.95 12.47
C ILE A 82 0.01 -1.56 13.53
N LYS A 83 0.29 -0.48 14.25
CA LYS A 83 -0.60 0.05 15.29
C LYS A 83 -0.83 1.54 15.08
N PHE A 84 -2.10 1.91 14.98
CA PHE A 84 -2.56 3.30 14.95
C PHE A 84 -2.93 3.73 16.38
N PHE A 85 -2.67 5.01 16.72
CA PHE A 85 -2.92 5.61 18.03
C PHE A 85 -3.86 6.79 17.92
#